data_AF-A0A2E6EBK3-F1
#
_entry.id   AF-A0A2E6EBK3-F1
#
_cell.length_a   1.000
_cell.length_b   1.000
_cell.length_c   1.000
_cell.angle_alpha   90.00
_cell.angle_beta   90.00
_cell.angle_gamma   90.00
#
_symmetry.space_group_name_H-M   'P 1'
#
loop_
_entity.id
_entity.type
_entity.pdbx_description
1 polymer ?
#
loop_
_entity_poly.entity_id
_entity_poly.type
_entity_poly.pdbx_seq_one_letter_code
_entity_poly.pdbx_strand_id
1 'polypeptide(L)'
;MSNEAKNIWQHKAINGWNLVWLISVPMSIVIVIEMLQTGISSGEEISHMIGYAVRFAVPILYVVVVAAALPVLFPGAFSTWCLRNRKYIGFGFAVAMAWQGAFIFMMSNYFREYYFEDIYLFRNELEGSTGYIFLAAMVVTSFQLGRKYLNPTQWKLLHRSAIYFLWAYAFSVYWWQVSGYYGTAPQMYHYVFYVAGFLAFALRIAAWGKKRLQKLKNEMPESSIPMTSRMLGGTMVALGLLLSVTAHQWQAPVSAFLTTPAWSATLESWLPYWPFEPWIALFLIGVGTYFLSTPKANMLSQRLSEEPASELG
;
A
#
# COMPACT_ATOMS: atom_id res chain seq x y z
N MET A 1 9.47 -26.24 12.27
CA MET A 1 8.52 -26.56 11.17
C MET A 1 8.87 -27.94 10.67
N SER A 2 7.93 -28.90 10.71
CA SER A 2 8.14 -30.27 10.20
C SER A 2 8.53 -30.26 8.72
N ASN A 3 9.23 -31.30 8.25
CA ASN A 3 9.70 -31.42 6.87
C ASN A 3 8.55 -31.36 5.84
N GLU A 4 7.33 -31.74 6.21
CA GLU A 4 6.14 -31.69 5.36
C GLU A 4 5.70 -30.26 5.02
N ALA A 5 5.71 -29.34 5.99
CA ALA A 5 5.33 -27.95 5.76
C ALA A 5 6.29 -27.23 4.80
N LYS A 6 7.58 -27.62 4.77
CA LYS A 6 8.56 -27.13 3.78
C LYS A 6 8.22 -27.57 2.36
N ASN A 7 7.59 -28.73 2.21
CA ASN A 7 7.32 -29.36 0.92
C ASN A 7 6.15 -28.66 0.19
N ILE A 8 5.11 -28.22 0.91
CA ILE A 8 3.96 -27.50 0.33
C ILE A 8 4.40 -26.22 -0.38
N TRP A 9 5.24 -25.39 0.27
CA TRP A 9 5.71 -24.11 -0.29
C TRP A 9 6.61 -24.27 -1.53
N GLN A 10 7.05 -25.47 -1.84
CA GLN A 10 7.85 -25.78 -3.03
C GLN A 10 7.01 -26.37 -4.16
N HIS A 11 5.74 -26.71 -3.91
CA HIS A 11 4.86 -27.31 -4.90
C HIS A 11 4.66 -26.40 -6.12
N LYS A 12 4.78 -26.96 -7.33
CA LYS A 12 4.75 -26.20 -8.59
C LYS A 12 3.45 -25.42 -8.79
N ALA A 13 2.32 -25.90 -8.26
CA ALA A 13 1.02 -25.26 -8.43
C ALA A 13 0.92 -23.88 -7.75
N ILE A 14 1.62 -23.68 -6.62
CA ILE A 14 1.59 -22.43 -5.86
C ILE A 14 2.84 -21.57 -6.09
N ASN A 15 3.53 -21.79 -7.20
CA ASN A 15 4.74 -21.06 -7.57
C ASN A 15 4.72 -20.66 -9.04
N GLY A 16 5.36 -19.54 -9.37
CA GLY A 16 5.52 -19.12 -10.76
C GLY A 16 4.19 -18.76 -11.43
N TRP A 17 4.09 -19.04 -12.73
CA TRP A 17 2.89 -18.77 -13.52
C TRP A 17 1.67 -19.60 -13.11
N ASN A 18 1.86 -20.79 -12.53
CA ASN A 18 0.75 -21.59 -12.02
C ASN A 18 0.01 -20.86 -10.88
N LEU A 19 0.74 -20.11 -10.05
CA LEU A 19 0.15 -19.29 -9.01
C LEU A 19 -0.72 -18.17 -9.60
N VAL A 20 -0.30 -17.59 -10.73
CA VAL A 20 -1.09 -16.55 -11.43
C VAL A 20 -2.43 -17.13 -11.86
N TRP A 21 -2.43 -18.32 -12.48
CA TRP A 21 -3.67 -19.01 -12.87
C TRP A 21 -4.53 -19.38 -11.67
N LEU A 22 -3.91 -19.91 -10.61
CA LEU A 22 -4.59 -20.30 -9.38
C LEU A 22 -5.32 -19.12 -8.71
N ILE A 23 -4.77 -17.92 -8.79
CA ILE A 23 -5.40 -16.70 -8.27
C ILE A 23 -6.44 -16.16 -9.26
N SER A 24 -6.06 -16.05 -10.53
CA SER A 24 -6.79 -15.25 -11.52
C SER A 24 -8.03 -15.96 -12.05
N VAL A 25 -7.99 -17.29 -12.24
CA VAL A 25 -9.12 -18.05 -12.81
C VAL A 25 -10.31 -18.08 -11.85
N PRO A 26 -10.18 -18.49 -10.57
CA PRO A 26 -11.31 -18.49 -9.65
C PRO A 26 -11.87 -17.08 -9.46
N MET A 27 -11.00 -16.08 -9.29
CA MET A 27 -11.41 -14.68 -9.18
C MET A 27 -12.22 -14.20 -10.40
N SER A 28 -11.76 -14.50 -11.62
CA SER A 28 -12.47 -14.13 -12.84
C SER A 28 -13.80 -14.85 -12.97
N ILE A 29 -13.88 -16.12 -12.57
CA ILE A 29 -15.14 -16.88 -12.54
C ILE A 29 -16.14 -16.20 -11.59
N VAL A 30 -15.72 -15.83 -10.38
CA VAL A 30 -16.61 -15.16 -9.42
C VAL A 30 -17.07 -13.78 -9.95
N ILE A 31 -16.17 -13.00 -10.54
CA ILE A 31 -16.53 -11.71 -11.17
C ILE A 31 -17.56 -11.91 -12.30
N VAL A 32 -17.38 -12.92 -13.15
CA VAL A 32 -18.33 -13.23 -14.22
C VAL A 32 -19.67 -13.70 -13.67
N ILE A 33 -19.69 -14.53 -12.62
CA ILE A 33 -20.94 -14.95 -11.97
C ILE A 33 -21.69 -13.74 -11.43
N GLU A 34 -21.02 -12.84 -10.71
CA GLU A 34 -21.63 -11.60 -10.21
C GLU A 34 -22.16 -10.74 -11.36
N MET A 35 -21.38 -10.56 -12.42
CA MET A 35 -21.78 -9.81 -13.60
C MET A 35 -23.05 -10.39 -14.24
N LEU A 36 -23.19 -11.72 -14.28
CA LEU A 36 -24.39 -12.38 -14.80
C LEU A 36 -25.61 -12.23 -13.87
N GLN A 37 -25.39 -12.03 -12.56
CA GLN A 37 -26.45 -11.85 -11.57
C GLN A 37 -26.93 -10.39 -11.47
N THR A 38 -25.98 -9.45 -11.49
CA THR A 38 -26.26 -8.00 -11.39
C THR A 38 -26.71 -7.43 -12.73
N GLY A 39 -26.11 -7.86 -13.84
CA GLY A 39 -26.26 -7.24 -15.14
C GLY A 39 -25.18 -6.21 -15.46
N ILE A 40 -25.26 -5.66 -16.68
CA ILE A 40 -24.40 -4.59 -17.22
C ILE A 40 -25.21 -3.58 -18.06
N SER A 41 -26.52 -3.49 -17.79
CA SER A 41 -27.46 -2.72 -18.61
C SER A 41 -27.65 -1.29 -18.09
N SER A 42 -27.15 -0.98 -16.90
CA SER A 42 -27.23 0.34 -16.28
C SER A 42 -25.89 0.82 -15.71
N GLY A 43 -25.76 2.14 -15.54
CA GLY A 43 -24.59 2.74 -14.90
C GLY A 43 -24.39 2.26 -13.46
N GLU A 44 -25.48 2.10 -12.70
CA GLU A 44 -25.42 1.60 -11.32
C GLU A 44 -24.85 0.17 -11.26
N GLU A 45 -25.31 -0.72 -12.13
CA GLU A 45 -24.80 -2.10 -12.23
C GLU A 45 -23.29 -2.12 -12.53
N ILE A 46 -22.82 -1.30 -13.47
CA ILE A 46 -21.40 -1.23 -13.81
C ILE A 46 -20.60 -0.60 -12.67
N SER A 47 -21.12 0.42 -12.00
CA SER A 47 -20.49 1.03 -10.81
C SER A 47 -20.32 -0.01 -9.70
N HIS A 48 -21.34 -0.84 -9.47
CA HIS A 48 -21.25 -1.98 -8.57
C HIS A 48 -20.12 -2.94 -8.98
N MET A 49 -20.04 -3.29 -10.27
CA MET A 49 -18.99 -4.19 -10.78
C MET A 49 -17.58 -3.61 -10.68
N ILE A 50 -17.40 -2.29 -10.85
CA ILE A 50 -16.11 -1.60 -10.59
C ILE A 50 -15.69 -1.83 -9.13
N GLY A 51 -16.58 -1.52 -8.18
CA GLY A 51 -16.32 -1.74 -6.77
C GLY A 51 -16.07 -3.21 -6.43
N TYR A 52 -16.84 -4.12 -7.03
CA TYR A 52 -16.71 -5.56 -6.83
C TYR A 52 -15.35 -6.10 -7.26
N ALA A 53 -14.85 -5.70 -8.44
CA ALA A 53 -13.53 -6.10 -8.92
C ALA A 53 -12.40 -5.57 -8.01
N VAL A 54 -12.52 -4.34 -7.50
CA VAL A 54 -11.55 -3.74 -6.56
C VAL A 54 -11.42 -4.55 -5.28
N ARG A 55 -12.52 -5.12 -4.77
CA ARG A 55 -12.51 -5.93 -3.53
C ARG A 55 -11.62 -7.18 -3.65
N PHE A 56 -11.37 -7.70 -4.86
CA PHE A 56 -10.37 -8.75 -5.09
C PHE A 56 -8.95 -8.20 -5.22
N ALA A 57 -8.79 -7.04 -5.85
CA ALA A 57 -7.48 -6.43 -6.07
C ALA A 57 -6.80 -6.04 -4.74
N VAL A 58 -7.56 -5.45 -3.81
CA VAL A 58 -7.05 -4.85 -2.57
C VAL A 58 -6.27 -5.83 -1.68
N PRO A 59 -6.82 -7.02 -1.33
CA PRO A 59 -6.06 -8.02 -0.55
C PRO A 59 -4.76 -8.45 -1.23
N ILE A 60 -4.78 -8.65 -2.55
CA ILE A 60 -3.62 -9.09 -3.33
C ILE A 60 -2.52 -8.02 -3.28
N LEU A 61 -2.91 -6.75 -3.45
CA LEU A 61 -2.01 -5.61 -3.33
C LEU A 61 -1.34 -5.56 -1.95
N TYR A 62 -2.09 -5.74 -0.87
CA TYR A 62 -1.55 -5.72 0.48
C TYR A 62 -0.55 -6.84 0.74
N VAL A 63 -0.78 -8.04 0.20
CA VAL A 63 0.20 -9.14 0.22
C VAL A 63 1.49 -8.73 -0.50
N VAL A 64 1.39 -8.10 -1.68
CA VAL A 64 2.55 -7.62 -2.45
C VAL A 64 3.32 -6.52 -1.70
N VAL A 65 2.61 -5.65 -0.99
CA VAL A 65 3.18 -4.57 -0.16
C VAL A 65 3.94 -5.17 1.01
N VAL A 66 3.35 -6.10 1.77
CA VAL A 66 3.98 -6.65 2.99
C VAL A 66 5.08 -7.67 2.70
N ALA A 67 5.12 -8.28 1.50
CA ALA A 67 6.02 -9.39 1.16
C ALA A 67 7.50 -9.16 1.52
N ALA A 68 8.02 -7.94 1.37
CA ALA A 68 9.42 -7.62 1.69
C ALA A 68 9.71 -7.45 3.19
N ALA A 69 8.67 -7.23 4.00
CA ALA A 69 8.76 -7.11 5.46
C ALA A 69 8.72 -8.48 6.15
N LEU A 70 7.99 -9.43 5.57
CA LEU A 70 7.75 -10.74 6.21
C LEU A 70 9.03 -11.50 6.57
N PRO A 71 10.04 -11.68 5.69
CA PRO A 71 11.25 -12.44 6.05
C PRO A 71 12.11 -11.75 7.12
N VAL A 72 11.97 -10.44 7.26
CA VAL A 72 12.71 -9.62 8.22
C VAL A 72 12.14 -9.82 9.63
N LEU A 73 10.81 -9.80 9.74
CA LEU A 73 10.10 -9.90 11.02
C LEU A 73 9.85 -11.36 11.43
N PHE A 74 9.44 -12.18 10.48
CA PHE A 74 9.00 -13.57 10.66
C PHE A 74 9.72 -14.50 9.67
N PRO A 75 11.03 -14.77 9.87
CA PRO A 75 11.79 -15.65 8.99
C PRO A 75 11.19 -17.06 8.99
N GLY A 76 10.88 -17.60 7.81
CA GLY A 76 10.24 -18.89 7.65
C GLY A 76 9.94 -19.26 6.20
N ALA A 77 9.41 -20.46 5.98
CA ALA A 77 9.10 -20.94 4.63
C ALA A 77 8.02 -20.09 3.94
N PHE A 78 6.97 -19.72 4.68
CA PHE A 78 5.88 -18.88 4.17
C PHE A 78 6.36 -17.47 3.77
N SER A 79 7.12 -16.79 4.64
CA SER A 79 7.61 -15.44 4.34
C SER A 79 8.57 -15.42 3.15
N THR A 80 9.41 -16.45 3.03
CA THR A 80 10.28 -16.65 1.86
C THR A 80 9.46 -16.93 0.60
N TRP A 81 8.41 -17.76 0.70
CA TRP A 81 7.51 -18.04 -0.42
C TRP A 81 6.78 -16.78 -0.90
N CYS A 82 6.25 -15.96 0.01
CA CYS A 82 5.61 -14.69 -0.33
C CYS A 82 6.57 -13.76 -1.07
N LEU A 83 7.80 -13.61 -0.57
CA LEU A 83 8.80 -12.74 -1.21
C LEU A 83 9.20 -13.28 -2.60
N ARG A 84 9.44 -14.60 -2.72
CA ARG A 84 9.80 -15.25 -3.98
C ARG A 84 8.70 -15.11 -5.03
N ASN A 85 7.44 -15.25 -4.63
CA ASN A 85 6.30 -15.20 -5.53
C ASN A 85 5.66 -13.82 -5.68
N ARG A 86 6.21 -12.78 -5.03
CA ARG A 86 5.69 -11.41 -5.06
C ARG A 86 5.35 -10.90 -6.46
N LYS A 87 6.20 -11.21 -7.46
CA LYS A 87 5.95 -10.87 -8.86
C LYS A 87 4.66 -11.51 -9.39
N TYR A 88 4.49 -12.81 -9.15
CA TYR A 88 3.34 -13.59 -9.63
C TYR A 88 2.04 -13.22 -8.90
N ILE A 89 2.13 -12.98 -7.58
CA ILE A 89 1.00 -12.43 -6.80
C ILE A 89 0.60 -11.05 -7.37
N GLY A 90 1.58 -10.21 -7.72
CA GLY A 90 1.34 -8.93 -8.39
C GLY A 90 0.66 -9.03 -9.75
N PHE A 91 0.85 -10.13 -10.50
CA PHE A 91 0.09 -10.38 -11.73
C PHE A 91 -1.38 -10.72 -11.44
N GLY A 92 -1.68 -11.41 -10.33
CA GLY A 92 -3.06 -11.59 -9.88
C GLY A 92 -3.75 -10.25 -9.61
N PHE A 93 -3.04 -9.31 -8.98
CA PHE A 93 -3.52 -7.93 -8.81
C PHE A 93 -3.77 -7.25 -10.16
N ALA A 94 -2.84 -7.39 -11.12
CA ALA A 94 -3.01 -6.82 -12.45
C ALA A 94 -4.25 -7.36 -13.19
N VAL A 95 -4.59 -8.65 -13.04
CA VAL A 95 -5.81 -9.23 -13.63
C VAL A 95 -7.08 -8.66 -12.96
N ALA A 96 -7.08 -8.51 -11.63
CA ALA A 96 -8.20 -7.89 -10.92
C ALA A 96 -8.45 -6.44 -11.38
N MET A 97 -7.36 -5.68 -11.52
CA MET A 97 -7.41 -4.30 -12.05
C MET A 97 -7.78 -4.25 -13.54
N ALA A 98 -7.47 -5.28 -14.32
CA ALA A 98 -7.91 -5.35 -15.72
C ALA A 98 -9.43 -5.51 -15.83
N TRP A 99 -10.05 -6.31 -14.95
CA TRP A 99 -11.51 -6.38 -14.84
C TRP A 99 -12.11 -5.04 -14.44
N GLN A 100 -11.56 -4.39 -13.42
CA GLN A 100 -12.00 -3.04 -13.03
C GLN A 100 -11.87 -2.06 -14.19
N GLY A 101 -10.73 -2.07 -14.90
CA GLY A 101 -10.48 -1.20 -16.05
C GLY A 101 -11.45 -1.45 -17.19
N ALA A 102 -11.85 -2.70 -17.43
CA ALA A 102 -12.88 -3.03 -18.42
C ALA A 102 -14.25 -2.44 -18.04
N PHE A 103 -14.64 -2.51 -16.76
CA PHE A 103 -15.89 -1.91 -16.28
C PHE A 103 -15.84 -0.37 -16.30
N ILE A 104 -14.71 0.25 -15.94
CA ILE A 104 -14.51 1.70 -16.11
C ILE A 104 -14.62 2.09 -17.59
N PHE A 105 -13.97 1.34 -18.48
CA PHE A 105 -14.08 1.59 -19.91
C PHE A 105 -15.53 1.47 -20.41
N MET A 106 -16.28 0.48 -19.93
CA MET A 106 -17.71 0.33 -20.24
C MET A 106 -18.53 1.51 -19.73
N MET A 107 -18.32 1.93 -18.47
CA MET A 107 -18.94 3.10 -17.86
C MET A 107 -18.71 4.37 -18.71
N SER A 108 -17.46 4.68 -19.05
CA SER A 108 -17.08 5.91 -19.76
C SER A 108 -17.58 5.97 -21.22
N ASN A 109 -17.85 4.83 -21.84
CA ASN A 109 -18.31 4.76 -23.24
C ASN A 109 -19.82 4.64 -23.37
N TYR A 110 -20.48 3.85 -22.51
CA TYR A 110 -21.90 3.53 -22.66
C TYR A 110 -22.81 4.25 -21.66
N PHE A 111 -22.27 4.73 -20.53
CA PHE A 111 -23.03 5.37 -19.44
C PHE A 111 -22.40 6.71 -19.05
N ARG A 112 -22.01 7.47 -20.07
CA ARG A 112 -21.25 8.72 -19.91
C ARG A 112 -22.00 9.79 -19.10
N GLU A 113 -23.30 9.92 -19.31
CA GLU A 113 -24.13 10.89 -18.57
C GLU A 113 -24.09 10.59 -17.07
N TYR A 114 -24.41 9.35 -16.69
CA TYR A 114 -24.30 8.86 -15.31
C TYR A 114 -22.88 9.03 -14.73
N TYR A 115 -21.83 8.76 -15.53
CA TYR A 115 -20.45 8.95 -15.07
C TYR A 115 -20.14 10.41 -14.71
N PHE A 116 -20.53 11.37 -15.56
CA PHE A 116 -20.23 12.79 -15.31
C PHE A 116 -21.15 13.43 -14.26
N GLU A 117 -22.38 12.98 -14.13
CA GLU A 117 -23.35 13.52 -13.17
C GLU A 117 -23.15 12.98 -11.76
N ASP A 118 -22.92 11.67 -11.61
CA ASP A 118 -22.98 10.99 -10.31
C ASP A 118 -21.63 10.51 -9.76
N ILE A 119 -20.61 10.33 -10.62
CA ILE A 119 -19.36 9.66 -10.23
C ILE A 119 -18.14 10.58 -10.37
N TYR A 120 -18.12 11.45 -11.38
CA TYR A 120 -16.92 12.17 -11.77
C TYR A 120 -16.48 13.19 -10.72
N LEU A 121 -15.29 12.95 -10.18
CA LEU A 121 -14.51 13.92 -9.42
C LEU A 121 -13.11 13.98 -10.03
N PHE A 122 -12.67 15.17 -10.44
CA PHE A 122 -11.39 15.34 -11.13
C PHE A 122 -10.21 14.76 -10.35
N ARG A 123 -10.18 14.94 -9.02
CA ARG A 123 -9.17 14.32 -8.14
C ARG A 123 -9.15 12.79 -8.25
N ASN A 124 -10.33 12.15 -8.23
CA ASN A 124 -10.44 10.70 -8.34
C ASN A 124 -9.98 10.21 -9.72
N GLU A 125 -10.27 10.97 -10.78
CA GLU A 125 -9.81 10.66 -12.13
C GLU A 125 -8.29 10.77 -12.25
N LEU A 126 -7.69 11.85 -11.70
CA LEU A 126 -6.24 12.00 -11.64
C LEU A 126 -5.57 10.84 -10.89
N GLU A 127 -6.12 10.46 -9.73
CA GLU A 127 -5.62 9.34 -8.93
C GLU A 127 -5.74 8.01 -9.67
N GLY A 128 -6.90 7.74 -10.27
CA GLY A 128 -7.19 6.52 -11.02
C GLY A 128 -6.30 6.38 -12.26
N SER A 129 -6.26 7.41 -13.11
CA SER A 129 -5.43 7.45 -14.32
C SER A 129 -3.95 7.28 -13.99
N THR A 130 -3.44 7.96 -12.96
CA THR A 130 -2.05 7.80 -12.50
C THR A 130 -1.77 6.38 -12.01
N GLY A 131 -2.73 5.77 -11.30
CA GLY A 131 -2.66 4.38 -10.85
C GLY A 131 -2.52 3.40 -12.02
N TYR A 132 -3.33 3.56 -13.07
CA TYR A 132 -3.26 2.71 -14.27
C TYR A 132 -1.96 2.90 -15.06
N ILE A 133 -1.41 4.12 -15.15
CA ILE A 133 -0.10 4.37 -15.76
C ILE A 133 0.99 3.60 -15.00
N PHE A 134 1.01 3.71 -13.66
CA PHE A 134 1.96 2.96 -12.83
C PHE A 134 1.80 1.45 -12.98
N LEU A 135 0.57 0.94 -12.98
CA LEU A 135 0.28 -0.47 -13.14
C LEU A 135 0.75 -0.99 -14.51
N ALA A 136 0.39 -0.30 -15.59
CA ALA A 136 0.79 -0.67 -16.95
C ALA A 136 2.33 -0.68 -17.08
N ALA A 137 3.00 0.36 -16.58
CA ALA A 137 4.46 0.44 -16.56
C ALA A 137 5.08 -0.72 -15.77
N MET A 138 4.52 -1.07 -14.60
CA MET A 138 4.98 -2.22 -13.80
C MET A 138 4.79 -3.55 -14.53
N VAL A 139 3.65 -3.77 -15.19
CA VAL A 139 3.35 -4.99 -15.94
C VAL A 139 4.33 -5.14 -17.10
N VAL A 140 4.50 -4.11 -17.93
CA VAL A 140 5.41 -4.13 -19.09
C VAL A 140 6.85 -4.37 -18.64
N THR A 141 7.32 -3.68 -17.60
CA THR A 141 8.69 -3.80 -17.07
C THR A 141 8.93 -5.05 -16.22
N SER A 142 7.89 -5.86 -15.99
CA SER A 142 8.01 -7.19 -15.35
C SER A 142 8.43 -8.28 -16.34
N PHE A 143 8.32 -8.03 -17.65
CA PHE A 143 8.83 -8.89 -18.71
C PHE A 143 10.21 -8.41 -19.19
N GLN A 144 11.01 -9.32 -19.74
CA GLN A 144 12.34 -8.99 -20.25
C GLN A 144 12.30 -7.89 -21.31
N LEU A 145 11.26 -7.88 -22.15
CA LEU A 145 11.06 -6.90 -23.21
C LEU A 145 10.97 -5.45 -22.69
N GLY A 146 10.26 -5.21 -21.59
CA GLY A 146 10.19 -3.89 -20.96
C GLY A 146 11.37 -3.62 -20.04
N ARG A 147 11.86 -4.65 -19.33
CA ARG A 147 12.97 -4.54 -18.37
C ARG A 147 14.26 -4.03 -19.00
N LYS A 148 14.52 -4.32 -20.28
CA LYS A 148 15.74 -3.91 -21.00
C LYS A 148 15.89 -2.40 -21.18
N TYR A 149 14.79 -1.63 -21.09
CA TYR A 149 14.82 -0.17 -21.26
C TYR A 149 15.12 0.61 -19.98
N LEU A 150 15.25 -0.07 -18.84
CA LEU A 150 15.52 0.55 -17.55
C LEU A 150 16.82 0.04 -16.95
N ASN A 151 17.58 0.90 -16.31
CA ASN A 151 18.66 0.46 -15.43
C ASN A 151 18.08 -0.09 -14.09
N PRO A 152 18.88 -0.81 -13.28
CA PRO A 152 18.41 -1.36 -12.00
C PRO A 152 17.81 -0.32 -11.04
N THR A 153 18.36 0.90 -11.01
CA THR A 153 17.91 1.99 -10.13
C THR A 153 16.55 2.52 -10.57
N GLN A 154 16.36 2.81 -11.86
CA GLN A 154 15.10 3.26 -12.45
C GLN A 154 14.01 2.21 -12.26
N TRP A 155 14.32 0.93 -12.51
CA TRP A 155 13.37 -0.15 -12.32
C TRP A 155 12.93 -0.26 -10.84
N LYS A 156 13.89 -0.17 -9.91
CA LYS A 156 13.60 -0.19 -8.47
C LYS A 156 12.80 1.04 -8.02
N LEU A 157 13.10 2.21 -8.57
CA LEU A 157 12.36 3.45 -8.29
C LEU A 157 10.92 3.32 -8.77
N LEU A 158 10.71 2.94 -10.03
CA LEU A 158 9.38 2.74 -10.63
C LEU A 158 8.54 1.76 -9.82
N HIS A 159 9.05 0.55 -9.56
CA HIS A 159 8.30 -0.47 -8.82
C HIS A 159 8.06 -0.08 -7.36
N ARG A 160 8.93 0.73 -6.76
CA ARG A 160 8.74 1.20 -5.39
C ARG A 160 7.72 2.33 -5.33
N SER A 161 7.80 3.32 -6.21
CA SER A 161 6.86 4.44 -6.26
C SER A 161 5.47 3.95 -6.61
N ALA A 162 5.34 3.11 -7.64
CA ALA A 162 4.07 2.55 -8.07
C ALA A 162 3.35 1.77 -6.96
N ILE A 163 4.07 0.91 -6.23
CA ILE A 163 3.46 0.10 -5.17
C ILE A 163 3.03 0.95 -3.98
N TYR A 164 3.77 2.01 -3.66
CA TYR A 164 3.35 2.94 -2.62
C TYR A 164 2.18 3.81 -3.05
N PHE A 165 2.15 4.26 -4.31
CA PHE A 165 1.03 5.01 -4.86
C PHE A 165 -0.26 4.16 -4.86
N LEU A 166 -0.20 2.95 -5.42
CA LEU A 166 -1.34 2.03 -5.46
C LEU A 166 -1.82 1.65 -4.06
N TRP A 167 -0.91 1.38 -3.13
CA TRP A 167 -1.26 1.12 -1.73
C TRP A 167 -1.91 2.34 -1.08
N ALA A 168 -1.36 3.54 -1.29
CA ALA A 168 -1.88 4.77 -0.71
C ALA A 168 -3.32 5.03 -1.17
N TYR A 169 -3.59 4.84 -2.47
CA TYR A 169 -4.93 4.90 -3.02
C TYR A 169 -5.88 3.92 -2.33
N ALA A 170 -5.58 2.61 -2.42
CA ALA A 170 -6.43 1.56 -1.86
C ALA A 170 -6.67 1.75 -0.36
N PHE A 171 -5.62 2.07 0.40
CA PHE A 171 -5.72 2.31 1.83
C PHE A 171 -6.57 3.54 2.16
N SER A 172 -6.39 4.64 1.44
CA SER A 172 -7.13 5.89 1.69
C SER A 172 -8.64 5.71 1.50
N VAL A 173 -9.07 4.96 0.48
CA VAL A 173 -10.49 4.68 0.21
C VAL A 173 -11.16 4.05 1.44
N TYR A 174 -10.55 3.03 2.02
CA TYR A 174 -11.11 2.37 3.21
C TYR A 174 -10.93 3.18 4.48
N TRP A 175 -9.86 3.97 4.58
CA TRP A 175 -9.68 4.90 5.70
C TRP A 175 -10.82 5.92 5.76
N TRP A 176 -11.12 6.58 4.64
CA TRP A 176 -12.23 7.55 4.55
C TRP A 176 -13.56 6.91 4.94
N GLN A 177 -13.80 5.68 4.48
CA GLN A 177 -15.00 4.94 4.83
C GLN A 177 -15.12 4.68 6.35
N VAL A 178 -14.07 4.21 7.02
CA VAL A 178 -14.13 3.91 8.47
C VAL A 178 -14.01 5.16 9.36
N SER A 179 -13.49 6.26 8.82
CA SER A 179 -13.39 7.55 9.52
C SER A 179 -14.73 8.24 9.72
N GLY A 180 -15.77 7.82 9.00
CA GLY A 180 -17.10 8.45 9.07
C GLY A 180 -17.28 9.68 8.17
N TYR A 181 -16.29 10.02 7.33
CA TYR A 181 -16.34 11.13 6.39
C TYR A 181 -17.60 11.12 5.51
N TYR A 182 -17.98 9.96 4.98
CA TYR A 182 -19.17 9.83 4.12
C TYR A 182 -20.51 9.84 4.87
N GLY A 183 -20.52 9.89 6.22
CA GLY A 183 -21.75 9.84 7.01
C GLY A 183 -22.51 8.52 6.96
N THR A 184 -22.09 7.55 6.14
CA THR A 184 -22.69 6.22 6.02
C THR A 184 -22.04 5.22 6.98
N ALA A 185 -22.84 4.36 7.59
CA ALA A 185 -22.33 3.28 8.44
C ALA A 185 -21.39 2.34 7.65
N PRO A 186 -20.12 2.15 8.08
CA PRO A 186 -19.20 1.27 7.37
C PRO A 186 -19.62 -0.19 7.50
N GLN A 187 -19.64 -0.90 6.37
CA GLN A 187 -19.79 -2.35 6.34
C GLN A 187 -18.54 -3.07 6.88
N MET A 188 -18.69 -4.32 7.34
CA MET A 188 -17.62 -5.08 7.99
C MET A 188 -16.35 -5.21 7.13
N TYR A 189 -16.49 -5.40 5.81
CA TYR A 189 -15.33 -5.54 4.94
C TYR A 189 -14.50 -4.25 4.83
N HIS A 190 -15.09 -3.07 5.07
CA HIS A 190 -14.34 -1.81 5.12
C HIS A 190 -13.33 -1.84 6.25
N TYR A 191 -13.73 -2.30 7.43
CA TYR A 191 -12.81 -2.49 8.55
C TYR A 191 -11.74 -3.53 8.25
N VAL A 192 -12.10 -4.65 7.63
CA VAL A 192 -11.15 -5.70 7.26
C VAL A 192 -10.08 -5.16 6.32
N PHE A 193 -10.47 -4.43 5.26
CA PHE A 193 -9.52 -3.87 4.31
C PHE A 193 -8.73 -2.70 4.87
N TYR A 194 -9.32 -1.87 5.72
CA TYR A 194 -8.61 -0.83 6.45
C TYR A 194 -7.50 -1.44 7.33
N VAL A 195 -7.86 -2.38 8.22
CA VAL A 195 -6.91 -3.02 9.14
C VAL A 195 -5.83 -3.78 8.36
N ALA A 196 -6.19 -4.52 7.30
CA ALA A 196 -5.21 -5.22 6.47
C ALA A 196 -4.23 -4.24 5.79
N GLY A 197 -4.73 -3.12 5.25
CA GLY A 197 -3.90 -2.10 4.60
C GLY A 197 -2.97 -1.40 5.59
N PHE A 198 -3.49 -1.06 6.79
CA PHE A 198 -2.72 -0.48 7.88
C PHE A 198 -1.61 -1.43 8.35
N LEU A 199 -1.95 -2.70 8.63
CA LEU A 199 -0.99 -3.71 9.07
C LEU A 199 0.08 -3.98 8.01
N ALA A 200 -0.30 -4.06 6.73
CA ALA A 200 0.66 -4.28 5.65
C ALA A 200 1.77 -3.21 5.63
N PHE A 201 1.42 -1.95 5.89
CA PHE A 201 2.39 -0.86 5.92
C PHE A 201 3.10 -0.70 7.28
N ALA A 202 2.39 -0.87 8.39
CA ALA A 202 2.97 -0.87 9.74
C ALA A 202 4.05 -1.96 9.88
N LEU A 203 3.84 -3.15 9.31
CA LEU A 203 4.85 -4.20 9.24
C LEU A 203 6.07 -3.79 8.41
N ARG A 204 5.91 -2.98 7.36
CA ARG A 204 7.05 -2.42 6.63
C ARG A 204 7.84 -1.42 7.48
N ILE A 205 7.15 -0.58 8.24
CA ILE A 205 7.81 0.34 9.19
C ILE A 205 8.57 -0.44 10.25
N ALA A 206 7.95 -1.46 10.86
CA ALA A 206 8.59 -2.32 11.84
C ALA A 206 9.81 -3.06 11.27
N ALA A 207 9.70 -3.61 10.04
CA ALA A 207 10.82 -4.26 9.36
C ALA A 207 11.96 -3.28 9.06
N TRP A 208 11.64 -2.04 8.69
CA TRP A 208 12.61 -0.97 8.50
C TRP A 208 13.31 -0.61 9.82
N GLY A 209 12.57 -0.45 10.91
CA GLY A 209 13.13 -0.23 12.25
C GLY A 209 14.06 -1.36 12.70
N LYS A 210 13.64 -2.61 12.53
CA LYS A 210 14.48 -3.79 12.84
C LYS A 210 15.79 -3.80 12.04
N LYS A 211 15.75 -3.48 10.75
CA LYS A 211 16.96 -3.37 9.92
C LYS A 211 17.89 -2.26 10.39
N ARG A 212 17.35 -1.11 10.79
CA ARG A 212 18.15 -0.01 11.34
C ARG A 212 18.84 -0.42 12.63
N LEU A 213 18.14 -1.08 13.54
CA LEU A 213 18.71 -1.60 14.78
C LEU A 213 19.80 -2.65 14.53
N GLN A 214 19.59 -3.55 13.57
CA GLN A 214 20.61 -4.53 13.16
C GLN A 214 21.86 -3.84 12.60
N LYS A 215 21.68 -2.84 11.72
CA LYS A 215 22.78 -2.05 11.16
C LYS A 215 23.56 -1.33 12.27
N LEU A 216 22.87 -0.68 13.21
CA LEU A 216 23.48 -0.03 14.36
C LEU A 216 24.27 -1.00 15.23
N LYS A 217 23.72 -2.17 15.56
CA LYS A 217 24.41 -3.19 16.34
C LYS A 217 25.70 -3.69 15.65
N ASN A 218 25.66 -3.84 14.32
CA ASN A 218 26.80 -4.33 13.55
C ASN A 218 27.90 -3.28 13.39
N GLU A 219 27.53 -2.01 13.17
CA GLU A 219 28.49 -0.93 12.89
C GLU A 219 28.99 -0.24 14.17
N MET A 220 28.17 -0.18 15.22
CA MET A 220 28.47 0.51 16.47
C MET A 220 27.95 -0.31 17.68
N PRO A 221 28.65 -1.38 18.08
CA PRO A 221 28.21 -2.29 19.15
C PRO A 221 28.01 -1.59 20.50
N GLU A 222 28.82 -0.57 20.80
CA GLU A 222 28.76 0.24 22.02
C GLU A 222 27.66 1.33 21.97
N SER A 223 27.01 1.51 20.81
CA SER A 223 25.98 2.53 20.68
C SER A 223 24.72 2.15 21.47
N SER A 224 24.21 3.14 22.20
CA SER A 224 22.95 3.01 22.91
C SER A 224 21.96 4.08 22.44
N ILE A 225 20.69 3.71 22.38
CA ILE A 225 19.61 4.65 22.07
C ILE A 225 19.39 5.50 23.34
N PRO A 226 19.44 6.84 23.27
CA PRO A 226 19.18 7.73 24.40
C PRO A 226 17.80 7.46 25.02
N MET A 227 17.66 7.62 26.34
CA MET A 227 16.36 7.45 27.02
C MET A 227 15.31 8.40 26.46
N THR A 228 15.68 9.66 26.19
CA THR A 228 14.81 10.68 25.58
C THR A 228 14.27 10.23 24.22
N SER A 229 15.12 9.70 23.35
CA SER A 229 14.73 9.16 22.04
C SER A 229 13.83 7.93 22.17
N ARG A 230 14.06 7.06 23.17
CA ARG A 230 13.17 5.92 23.44
C ARG A 230 11.78 6.35 23.88
N MET A 231 11.71 7.29 24.83
CA MET A 231 10.44 7.82 25.34
C MET A 231 9.68 8.52 24.22
N LEU A 232 10.32 9.46 23.52
CA LEU A 232 9.70 10.18 22.41
C LEU A 232 9.22 9.22 21.32
N GLY A 233 10.09 8.29 20.90
CA GLY A 233 9.75 7.32 19.87
C GLY A 233 8.60 6.39 20.27
N GLY A 234 8.62 5.88 21.51
CA GLY A 234 7.56 5.04 22.07
C GLY A 234 6.22 5.77 22.16
N THR A 235 6.23 7.02 22.64
CA THR A 235 5.03 7.87 22.70
C THR A 235 4.46 8.14 21.31
N MET A 236 5.28 8.44 20.31
CA MET A 236 4.81 8.67 18.94
C MET A 236 4.20 7.42 18.31
N VAL A 237 4.79 6.23 18.54
CA VAL A 237 4.21 4.96 18.09
C VAL A 237 2.87 4.70 18.78
N ALA A 238 2.79 4.88 20.10
CA ALA A 238 1.56 4.68 20.86
C ALA A 238 0.45 5.64 20.42
N LEU A 239 0.78 6.92 20.20
CA LEU A 239 -0.16 7.92 19.68
C LEU A 239 -0.62 7.58 18.26
N GLY A 240 0.30 7.18 17.37
CA GLY A 240 -0.06 6.77 16.02
C GLY A 240 -0.99 5.54 16.00
N LEU A 241 -0.75 4.56 16.88
CA LEU A 241 -1.66 3.43 17.06
C LEU A 241 -3.04 3.86 17.59
N LEU A 242 -3.08 4.77 18.58
CA LEU A 242 -4.33 5.32 19.09
C LEU A 242 -5.12 6.03 17.98
N LEU A 243 -4.48 6.94 17.23
CA LEU A 243 -5.11 7.66 16.12
C LEU A 243 -5.62 6.73 15.02
N SER A 244 -4.96 5.59 14.78
CA SER A 244 -5.41 4.60 13.79
C SER A 244 -6.73 3.93 14.17
N VAL A 245 -7.03 3.80 15.47
CA VAL A 245 -8.28 3.18 15.95
C VAL A 245 -9.37 4.23 16.16
N THR A 246 -8.98 5.48 16.45
CA THR A 246 -9.91 6.56 16.77
C THR A 246 -10.17 7.54 15.63
N ALA A 247 -9.95 7.13 14.37
CA ALA A 247 -10.16 7.97 13.19
C ALA A 247 -11.53 8.69 13.20
N HIS A 248 -12.58 7.96 13.60
CA HIS A 248 -13.94 8.50 13.66
C HIS A 248 -14.09 9.70 14.61
N GLN A 249 -13.30 9.76 15.68
CA GLN A 249 -13.40 10.81 16.70
C GLN A 249 -12.68 12.09 16.29
N TRP A 250 -11.62 12.01 15.47
CA TRP A 250 -10.78 13.17 15.16
C TRP A 250 -10.85 13.63 13.69
N GLN A 251 -11.35 12.81 12.77
CA GLN A 251 -11.37 13.13 11.34
C GLN A 251 -12.08 14.47 11.08
N ALA A 252 -13.34 14.63 11.50
CA ALA A 252 -14.11 15.84 11.25
C ALA A 252 -13.44 17.14 11.74
N PRO A 253 -13.01 17.27 13.03
CA PRO A 253 -12.35 18.50 13.48
C PRO A 253 -10.99 18.74 12.81
N VAL A 254 -10.22 17.68 12.51
CA VAL A 254 -8.94 17.83 11.80
C VAL A 254 -9.16 18.28 10.37
N SER A 255 -10.13 17.70 9.67
CA SER A 255 -10.47 18.08 8.30
C SER A 255 -10.91 19.53 8.24
N ALA A 256 -11.81 19.96 9.14
CA ALA A 256 -12.24 21.36 9.24
C ALA A 256 -11.05 22.31 9.49
N PHE A 257 -10.14 21.95 10.39
CA PHE A 257 -8.93 22.74 10.63
C PHE A 257 -8.03 22.84 9.39
N LEU A 258 -7.77 21.71 8.73
CA LEU A 258 -6.88 21.64 7.57
C LEU A 258 -7.47 22.39 6.37
N THR A 259 -8.78 22.38 6.17
CA THR A 259 -9.47 23.04 5.05
C THR A 259 -9.97 24.45 5.35
N THR A 260 -9.82 24.94 6.59
CA THR A 260 -10.18 26.33 6.97
C THR A 260 -9.52 27.39 6.06
N PRO A 261 -8.22 27.29 5.68
CA PRO A 261 -7.63 28.23 4.73
C PRO A 261 -8.16 27.99 3.31
N ALA A 262 -8.56 29.06 2.61
CA ALA A 262 -9.12 28.97 1.25
C ALA A 262 -8.20 28.27 0.24
N TRP A 263 -6.88 28.46 0.35
CA TRP A 263 -5.91 27.77 -0.50
C TRP A 263 -5.97 26.25 -0.29
N SER A 264 -6.17 25.79 0.95
CA SER A 264 -6.24 24.37 1.30
C SER A 264 -7.56 23.74 0.86
N ALA A 265 -8.69 24.42 1.08
CA ALA A 265 -9.98 23.96 0.55
C ALA A 265 -9.93 23.81 -0.98
N THR A 266 -9.24 24.72 -1.68
CA THR A 266 -9.07 24.63 -3.13
C THR A 266 -8.28 23.37 -3.52
N LEU A 267 -7.27 22.98 -2.75
CA LEU A 267 -6.49 21.75 -3.02
C LEU A 267 -7.33 20.48 -2.92
N GLU A 268 -8.37 20.43 -2.08
CA GLU A 268 -9.23 19.26 -1.94
C GLU A 268 -9.86 18.82 -3.28
N SER A 269 -10.10 19.79 -4.17
CA SER A 269 -10.72 19.57 -5.47
C SER A 269 -9.81 18.95 -6.54
N TRP A 270 -8.47 19.06 -6.42
CA TRP A 270 -7.55 18.63 -7.49
C TRP A 270 -6.23 18.02 -7.03
N LEU A 271 -5.77 18.25 -5.80
CA LEU A 271 -4.54 17.64 -5.29
C LEU A 271 -4.84 16.22 -4.77
N PRO A 272 -4.28 15.18 -5.39
CA PRO A 272 -4.43 13.82 -4.90
C PRO A 272 -4.12 13.72 -3.42
N TYR A 273 -4.96 12.98 -2.69
CA TYR A 273 -4.73 12.65 -1.29
C TYR A 273 -4.76 13.82 -0.29
N TRP A 274 -4.94 15.08 -0.71
CA TRP A 274 -5.09 16.20 0.23
C TRP A 274 -6.35 16.02 1.09
N PRO A 275 -6.30 16.27 2.42
CA PRO A 275 -5.23 16.90 3.20
C PRO A 275 -4.31 15.92 3.96
N PHE A 276 -4.08 14.74 3.40
CA PHE A 276 -3.18 13.71 3.91
C PHE A 276 -3.57 13.06 5.26
N GLU A 277 -4.82 13.23 5.70
CA GLU A 277 -5.36 12.65 6.94
C GLU A 277 -5.15 11.13 7.07
N PRO A 278 -5.39 10.30 6.03
CA PRO A 278 -5.22 8.84 6.13
C PRO A 278 -3.84 8.40 6.62
N TRP A 279 -2.80 9.17 6.34
CA TRP A 279 -1.42 8.77 6.60
C TRP A 279 -0.87 9.28 7.95
N ILE A 280 -1.57 10.15 8.68
CA ILE A 280 -1.09 10.76 9.93
C ILE A 280 -0.63 9.70 10.93
N ALA A 281 -1.45 8.67 11.15
CA ALA A 281 -1.14 7.59 12.09
C ALA A 281 0.14 6.83 11.71
N LEU A 282 0.28 6.43 10.43
CA LEU A 282 1.45 5.72 9.94
C LEU A 282 2.70 6.60 9.88
N PHE A 283 2.53 7.89 9.61
CA PHE A 283 3.62 8.87 9.67
C PHE A 283 4.18 8.98 11.09
N LEU A 284 3.32 9.12 12.11
CA LEU A 284 3.74 9.13 13.51
C LEU A 284 4.44 7.84 13.92
N ILE A 285 3.93 6.67 13.50
CA ILE A 285 4.59 5.38 13.76
C ILE A 285 5.96 5.32 13.08
N GLY A 286 6.08 5.85 11.86
CA GLY A 286 7.33 5.96 11.12
C GLY A 286 8.37 6.83 11.83
N VAL A 287 8.00 8.04 12.22
CA VAL A 287 8.88 8.96 12.96
C VAL A 287 9.21 8.41 14.35
N GLY A 288 8.25 7.81 15.04
CA GLY A 288 8.49 7.16 16.32
C GLY A 288 9.51 6.01 16.19
N THR A 289 9.37 5.18 15.16
CA THR A 289 10.32 4.11 14.82
C THR A 289 11.71 4.65 14.48
N TYR A 290 11.79 5.82 13.84
CA TYR A 290 13.06 6.50 13.58
C TYR A 290 13.77 6.90 14.88
N PHE A 291 13.06 7.50 15.84
CA PHE A 291 13.63 7.84 17.16
C PHE A 291 14.03 6.60 17.96
N LEU A 292 13.25 5.53 17.89
CA LEU A 292 13.59 4.22 18.47
C LEU A 292 14.81 3.55 17.83
N SER A 293 15.34 4.10 16.75
CA SER A 293 16.50 3.57 16.03
C SER A 293 17.52 4.67 15.69
N THR A 294 17.64 5.67 16.56
CA THR A 294 18.64 6.74 16.46
C THR A 294 19.60 6.66 17.66
N PRO A 295 20.92 6.48 17.43
CA PRO A 295 21.91 6.40 18.51
C PRO A 295 22.24 7.79 19.10
N LYS A 296 23.01 7.83 20.20
CA LYS A 296 23.52 9.09 20.79
C LYS A 296 24.30 9.95 19.79
N ALA A 297 24.05 11.26 19.80
CA ALA A 297 24.62 12.23 18.86
C ALA A 297 26.17 12.23 18.80
N ASN A 298 26.84 12.13 19.95
CA ASN A 298 28.31 12.18 20.01
C ASN A 298 29.01 11.01 19.29
N MET A 299 28.32 9.86 19.13
CA MET A 299 28.86 8.71 18.38
C MET A 299 28.62 8.84 16.87
N LEU A 300 27.59 9.60 16.47
CA LEU A 300 27.27 9.90 15.08
C LEU A 300 28.28 10.91 14.48
N SER A 301 28.67 11.91 15.26
CA SER A 301 29.72 12.87 14.87
C SER A 301 31.08 12.21 14.74
N GLN A 302 31.42 11.27 15.63
CA GLN A 302 32.70 10.55 15.62
C GLN A 302 32.83 9.66 14.36
N ARG A 303 31.74 9.01 13.94
CA ARG A 303 31.69 8.25 12.68
C ARG A 303 31.80 9.14 11.44
N LEU A 304 31.10 10.28 11.40
CA LEU A 304 31.18 11.23 10.28
C LEU A 304 32.57 11.86 10.16
N SER A 305 33.34 11.95 11.26
CA SER A 305 34.73 12.38 11.24
C SER A 305 35.74 11.27 10.88
N GLU A 306 35.36 10.00 11.02
CA GLU A 306 36.20 8.83 10.70
C GLU A 306 36.01 8.31 9.26
N GLU A 307 34.98 8.77 8.54
CA GLU A 307 34.79 8.49 7.12
C GLU A 307 35.87 9.23 6.30
N PRO A 308 36.83 8.54 5.65
CA PRO A 308 37.83 9.22 4.85
C PRO A 308 37.15 9.93 3.69
N ALA A 309 37.56 11.17 3.43
CA ALA A 309 37.02 12.06 2.39
C ALA A 309 37.26 11.58 0.93
N SER A 310 37.37 10.27 0.67
CA SER A 310 37.78 9.69 -0.61
C SER A 310 36.65 9.12 -1.47
N GLU A 311 35.38 9.28 -1.11
CA GLU A 311 34.22 8.85 -1.95
C GLU A 311 33.43 10.04 -2.55
N LEU A 312 34.10 11.18 -2.79
CA LEU A 312 33.57 12.31 -3.57
C LEU A 312 34.42 12.56 -4.83
N GLY A 313 34.73 11.49 -5.57
CA GLY A 313 35.35 11.53 -6.90
C GLY A 313 34.53 10.74 -7.90
#